data_AF-A0A257W4K5-F1
#
_entry.id   AF-A0A257W4K5-F1
#
_cell.length_a   1.000
_cell.length_b   1.000
_cell.length_c   1.000
_cell.angle_alpha   90.00
_cell.angle_beta   90.00
_cell.angle_gamma   90.00
#
_symmetry.space_group_name_H-M   'P 1'
#
loop_
_entity.id
_entity.type
_entity.pdbx_description
1 polymer ?
#
loop_
_entity_poly.entity_id
_entity_poly.type
_entity_poly.pdbx_seq_one_letter_code
_entity_poly.pdbx_strand_id
1 'polypeptide(L)'
;MLCAGIVGLPNVGKSTLFNALTQSRKAMAANYRFCTIEPNNGIVTVPDERLEVLAKISGSQKLVPSVFEFVDIAGLVKGASKGEGLGNQFLGHIREVDAIVQVVRCFENSDIEHVMDSVDPIRDIEVIDTELILADLESVQKRRQRNAKAAKSGDKKAAAELELLDRLEPHLSSGKHA
;
A
#
# COMPACT_ATOMS: atom_id res chain seq x y z
N MET A 1 -8.87 -11.38 -3.16
CA MET A 1 -8.70 -10.54 -4.36
C MET A 1 -7.50 -9.69 -4.08
N LEU A 2 -6.56 -9.52 -5.02
CA LEU A 2 -5.42 -8.65 -4.75
C LEU A 2 -5.89 -7.20 -4.64
N CYS A 3 -5.38 -6.46 -3.66
CA CYS A 3 -5.71 -5.05 -3.47
C CYS A 3 -4.44 -4.19 -3.36
N ALA A 4 -4.53 -2.94 -3.81
CA ALA A 4 -3.47 -1.95 -3.62
C ALA A 4 -3.94 -0.79 -2.73
N GLY A 5 -3.09 -0.40 -1.79
CA GLY A 5 -3.30 0.77 -0.96
C GLY A 5 -2.77 2.03 -1.62
N ILE A 6 -3.62 3.05 -1.78
CA ILE A 6 -3.17 4.37 -2.21
C ILE A 6 -2.67 5.12 -0.98
N VAL A 7 -1.38 5.50 -1.02
CA VAL A 7 -0.70 6.23 0.04
C VAL A 7 -0.16 7.55 -0.50
N GLY A 8 0.12 8.50 0.39
CA GLY A 8 0.70 9.78 0.03
C GLY A 8 0.64 10.74 1.22
N LEU A 9 1.43 11.80 1.14
CA LEU A 9 1.33 12.88 2.12
C LEU A 9 -0.04 13.59 2.00
N PRO A 10 -0.46 14.34 3.02
CA PRO A 10 -1.62 15.22 2.91
C PRO A 10 -1.52 16.16 1.69
N ASN A 11 -2.67 16.47 1.09
CA ASN A 11 -2.80 17.44 -0.02
C ASN A 11 -2.06 17.09 -1.34
N VAL A 12 -1.65 15.84 -1.53
CA VAL A 12 -1.00 15.39 -2.80
C VAL A 12 -1.99 15.03 -3.91
N GLY A 13 -3.30 15.06 -3.64
CA GLY A 13 -4.34 14.66 -4.61
C GLY A 13 -4.80 13.20 -4.50
N LYS A 14 -4.42 12.49 -3.43
CA LYS A 14 -4.80 11.09 -3.15
C LYS A 14 -6.30 10.82 -3.28
N SER A 15 -7.14 11.58 -2.57
CA SER A 15 -8.60 11.40 -2.61
C SER A 15 -9.18 11.78 -3.98
N THR A 16 -8.58 12.74 -4.69
CA THR A 16 -8.98 13.09 -6.06
C THR A 16 -8.72 11.92 -7.01
N LEU A 17 -7.55 11.29 -6.93
CA LEU A 17 -7.21 10.10 -7.71
C LEU A 17 -8.14 8.92 -7.38
N PHE A 18 -8.35 8.64 -6.09
CA PHE A 18 -9.25 7.57 -5.65
C PHE A 18 -10.69 7.79 -6.17
N ASN A 19 -11.19 9.02 -6.05
CA ASN A 19 -12.51 9.37 -6.58
C ASN A 19 -12.57 9.22 -8.11
N ALA A 20 -11.54 9.62 -8.84
CA ALA A 20 -11.51 9.44 -10.30
C ALA A 20 -11.53 7.96 -10.69
N LEU A 21 -10.74 7.12 -10.00
CA LEU A 21 -10.72 5.67 -10.23
C LEU A 21 -12.07 5.03 -9.93
N THR A 22 -12.72 5.45 -8.83
CA THR A 22 -14.00 4.90 -8.37
C THR A 22 -15.24 5.53 -9.02
N GLN A 23 -15.15 6.67 -9.69
CA GLN A 23 -16.28 7.27 -10.43
C GLN A 23 -16.68 6.43 -11.65
N SER A 24 -15.75 5.66 -12.21
CA SER A 24 -15.98 4.62 -13.24
C SER A 24 -17.04 3.57 -12.84
N ARG A 25 -17.42 3.53 -11.55
CA ARG A 25 -18.23 2.50 -10.88
C ARG A 25 -19.74 2.71 -10.99
N LYS A 26 -20.25 3.90 -11.34
CA LYS A 26 -21.72 4.15 -11.42
C LYS A 26 -22.46 3.22 -12.40
N ALA A 27 -21.76 2.55 -13.33
CA ALA A 27 -22.35 1.62 -14.28
C ALA A 27 -22.23 0.12 -13.91
N MET A 28 -21.35 -0.29 -12.99
CA MET A 28 -20.95 -1.71 -12.83
C MET A 28 -21.13 -2.32 -11.44
N ALA A 29 -21.47 -1.52 -10.42
CA ALA A 29 -21.69 -2.00 -9.04
C ALA A 29 -22.83 -3.05 -8.89
N ALA A 30 -23.70 -3.21 -9.89
CA ALA A 30 -24.78 -4.18 -9.87
C ALA A 30 -24.32 -5.66 -9.91
N ASN A 31 -23.08 -5.94 -10.33
CA ASN A 31 -22.62 -7.30 -10.62
C ASN A 31 -21.90 -8.02 -9.46
N TYR A 32 -21.51 -7.34 -8.38
CA TYR A 32 -20.74 -7.93 -7.27
C TYR A 32 -21.48 -7.76 -5.93
N ARG A 33 -22.52 -8.58 -5.68
CA ARG A 33 -23.42 -8.48 -4.51
C ARG A 33 -22.84 -8.96 -3.16
N PHE A 34 -21.56 -9.34 -3.10
CA PHE A 34 -20.96 -9.96 -1.90
C PHE A 34 -19.71 -9.25 -1.35
N CYS A 35 -19.28 -8.15 -1.96
CA CYS A 35 -18.17 -7.36 -1.42
C CYS A 35 -18.71 -6.37 -0.38
N THR A 36 -18.25 -6.45 0.86
CA THR A 36 -18.42 -5.37 1.85
C THR A 36 -17.74 -4.13 1.28
N ILE A 37 -18.52 -3.10 0.95
CA ILE A 37 -17.97 -1.82 0.47
C ILE A 37 -17.67 -0.99 1.71
N GLU A 38 -16.45 -1.11 2.22
CA GLU A 38 -15.94 -0.11 3.15
C GLU A 38 -15.79 1.23 2.42
N PRO A 39 -16.03 2.38 3.09
CA PRO A 39 -16.07 3.69 2.44
C PRO A 39 -14.77 4.06 1.70
N ASN A 40 -13.67 3.40 2.06
CA ASN A 40 -12.35 3.61 1.47
C ASN A 40 -11.97 2.54 0.43
N ASN A 41 -12.86 1.62 0.04
CA ASN A 41 -12.56 0.55 -0.92
C ASN A 41 -13.25 0.77 -2.29
N GLY A 42 -12.44 0.72 -3.33
CA GLY A 42 -12.80 0.96 -4.73
C GLY A 42 -12.45 -0.22 -5.63
N ILE A 43 -13.43 -0.77 -6.34
CA ILE A 43 -13.18 -1.81 -7.35
C ILE A 43 -13.15 -1.15 -8.74
N VAL A 44 -12.07 -1.41 -9.49
CA VAL A 44 -11.83 -0.86 -10.83
C VAL A 44 -11.67 -2.00 -11.83
N THR A 45 -12.22 -1.88 -13.02
CA THR A 45 -12.01 -2.86 -14.09
C THR A 45 -10.67 -2.66 -14.76
N VAL A 46 -9.95 -3.74 -15.02
CA VAL A 46 -8.69 -3.71 -15.78
C VAL A 46 -9.02 -3.49 -17.26
N PRO A 47 -8.56 -2.38 -17.87
CA PRO A 47 -8.76 -2.15 -19.30
C PRO A 47 -7.96 -3.17 -20.11
N ASP A 48 -8.64 -3.92 -20.97
CA ASP A 48 -8.02 -4.95 -21.80
C ASP A 48 -8.74 -5.06 -23.16
N GLU A 49 -8.13 -4.48 -24.19
CA GLU A 49 -8.65 -4.47 -25.57
C GLU A 49 -8.79 -5.89 -26.14
N ARG A 50 -8.04 -6.87 -25.62
CA ARG A 50 -8.11 -8.26 -26.08
C ARG A 50 -9.47 -8.89 -25.79
N LEU A 51 -10.15 -8.44 -24.74
CA LEU A 51 -11.48 -8.96 -24.39
C LEU A 51 -12.50 -8.69 -25.49
N GLU A 52 -12.45 -7.52 -26.12
CA GLU A 52 -13.35 -7.19 -27.23
C GLU A 52 -13.05 -8.03 -28.47
N VAL A 53 -11.77 -8.22 -28.78
CA VAL A 53 -11.33 -9.06 -29.91
C VAL A 53 -11.80 -10.50 -29.71
N LEU A 54 -11.59 -11.06 -28.52
CA LEU A 54 -12.00 -12.44 -28.20
C LEU A 54 -13.52 -12.59 -28.22
N ALA A 55 -14.28 -11.61 -27.70
CA ALA A 55 -15.73 -11.67 -27.73
C ALA A 55 -16.30 -11.65 -29.17
N LYS A 56 -15.68 -10.89 -30.08
CA LYS A 56 -16.03 -10.89 -31.50
C LYS A 56 -15.74 -12.25 -32.15
N ILE A 57 -14.60 -12.87 -31.83
CA ILE A 57 -14.22 -14.19 -32.36
C ILE A 57 -15.15 -15.30 -31.82
N SER A 58 -15.46 -15.27 -30.53
CA SER A 58 -16.23 -16.34 -29.87
C SER A 58 -17.74 -16.16 -29.98
N GLY A 59 -18.22 -14.98 -30.39
CA GLY A 59 -19.64 -14.62 -30.37
C GLY A 59 -20.22 -14.42 -28.97
N SER A 60 -19.41 -14.00 -27.99
CA SER A 60 -19.88 -13.80 -26.61
C SER A 60 -20.85 -12.61 -26.51
N GLN A 61 -21.98 -12.81 -25.82
CA GLN A 61 -22.96 -11.73 -25.56
C GLN A 61 -22.56 -10.82 -24.40
N LYS A 62 -21.59 -11.23 -23.58
CA LYS A 62 -21.19 -10.50 -22.37
C LYS A 62 -19.67 -10.43 -22.26
N LEU A 63 -19.17 -9.26 -21.93
CA LEU A 63 -17.79 -9.03 -21.51
C LEU A 63 -17.71 -9.05 -19.97
N VAL A 64 -16.79 -9.84 -19.44
CA VAL A 64 -16.50 -9.91 -18.00
C VAL A 64 -15.04 -9.54 -17.82
N PRO A 65 -14.72 -8.26 -17.55
CA PRO A 65 -13.35 -7.83 -17.33
C PRO A 65 -12.81 -8.34 -16.00
N SER A 66 -11.50 -8.46 -15.91
CA SER A 66 -10.83 -8.61 -14.62
C SER A 66 -11.01 -7.33 -13.81
N VAL A 67 -10.98 -7.46 -12.48
CA VAL A 67 -11.12 -6.34 -11.55
C VAL A 67 -9.93 -6.26 -10.63
N PHE A 68 -9.65 -5.06 -10.16
CA PHE A 68 -8.60 -4.76 -9.20
C PHE A 68 -9.17 -3.87 -8.09
N GLU A 69 -8.79 -4.12 -6.84
CA GLU A 69 -9.26 -3.37 -5.68
C GLU A 69 -8.23 -2.33 -5.25
N PHE A 70 -8.70 -1.12 -4.98
CA PHE A 70 -7.93 -0.03 -4.43
C PHE A 70 -8.50 0.34 -3.06
N VAL A 71 -7.61 0.54 -2.10
CA VAL A 71 -7.94 0.99 -0.74
C VAL A 71 -7.37 2.39 -0.57
N ASP A 72 -8.19 3.37 -0.20
CA ASP A 72 -7.70 4.70 0.18
C ASP A 72 -7.15 4.65 1.60
N ILE A 73 -5.83 4.62 1.75
CA ILE A 73 -5.19 4.61 3.07
C ILE A 73 -5.12 6.06 3.56
N ALA A 74 -5.53 6.31 4.81
CA ALA A 74 -5.49 7.65 5.41
C ALA A 74 -4.08 8.28 5.26
N GLY A 75 -4.01 9.61 5.10
CA GLY A 75 -2.73 10.28 4.84
C GLY A 75 -1.73 10.12 5.99
N LEU A 76 -0.47 9.86 5.67
CA LEU A 76 0.61 9.78 6.65
C LEU A 76 0.88 11.16 7.25
N VAL A 77 0.79 11.29 8.57
CA VAL A 77 1.29 12.47 9.30
C VAL A 77 2.68 12.14 9.84
N LYS A 78 3.61 13.10 9.72
CA LYS A 78 5.00 12.98 10.20
C LYS A 78 5.02 12.50 11.67
N GLY A 79 5.85 11.50 11.97
CA GLY A 79 5.95 10.93 13.33
C GLY A 79 5.13 9.65 13.54
N ALA A 80 4.71 8.98 12.46
CA ALA A 80 3.94 7.76 12.50
C ALA A 80 4.59 6.63 13.34
N SER A 81 5.90 6.47 13.21
CA SER A 81 6.72 5.52 13.98
C SER A 81 6.94 5.91 15.46
N LYS A 82 6.66 7.16 15.87
CA LYS A 82 6.93 7.65 17.24
C LYS A 82 5.78 7.44 18.23
N GLY A 83 4.70 6.75 17.84
CA GLY A 83 3.71 6.23 18.78
C GLY A 83 2.54 7.15 19.14
N GLU A 84 2.28 8.23 18.40
CA GLU A 84 1.09 9.09 18.60
C GLU A 84 -0.24 8.44 18.10
N GLY A 85 -0.25 7.13 17.85
CA GLY A 85 -1.45 6.35 17.55
C GLY A 85 -1.94 6.42 16.09
N LEU A 86 -1.82 7.55 15.40
CA LEU A 86 -2.26 7.68 14.00
C LEU A 86 -1.35 6.92 13.01
N GLY A 87 -0.04 6.91 13.26
CA GLY A 87 0.92 6.19 12.41
C GLY A 87 0.78 4.68 12.43
N ASN A 88 0.47 4.12 13.60
CA ASN A 88 0.25 2.67 13.72
C ASN A 88 -1.02 2.22 13.00
N GLN A 89 -2.05 3.06 12.91
CA GLN A 89 -3.24 2.77 12.11
C GLN A 89 -2.92 2.79 10.62
N PHE A 90 -2.15 3.78 10.16
CA PHE A 90 -1.64 3.83 8.79
C PHE A 90 -0.86 2.58 8.41
N LEU A 91 0.14 2.21 9.21
CA LEU A 91 0.95 1.00 8.99
C LEU A 91 0.12 -0.28 9.11
N GLY A 92 -0.92 -0.27 9.95
CA GLY A 92 -1.90 -1.35 10.06
C GLY A 92 -2.61 -1.60 8.74
N HIS A 93 -3.17 -0.55 8.13
CA HIS A 93 -3.85 -0.64 6.84
C HIS A 93 -2.92 -1.01 5.68
N ILE A 94 -1.65 -0.56 5.71
CA ILE A 94 -0.68 -0.98 4.70
C ILE A 94 -0.40 -2.49 4.75
N ARG A 95 -0.43 -3.10 5.94
CA ARG A 95 -0.23 -4.55 6.08
C ARG A 95 -1.42 -5.37 5.53
N GLU A 96 -2.56 -4.72 5.29
CA GLU A 96 -3.77 -5.35 4.75
C GLU A 96 -3.80 -5.35 3.21
N VAL A 97 -2.86 -4.65 2.55
CA VAL A 97 -2.78 -4.56 1.08
C VAL A 97 -1.61 -5.34 0.50
N ASP A 98 -1.74 -5.75 -0.76
CA ASP A 98 -0.72 -6.53 -1.48
C ASP A 98 0.27 -5.64 -2.24
N ALA A 99 -0.12 -4.40 -2.54
CA ALA A 99 0.69 -3.42 -3.26
C ALA A 99 0.45 -2.01 -2.75
N ILE A 100 1.43 -1.13 -2.93
CA ILE A 100 1.34 0.28 -2.56
C ILE A 100 1.36 1.14 -3.83
N VAL A 101 0.42 2.07 -3.94
CA VAL A 101 0.40 3.13 -4.95
C VAL A 101 0.68 4.45 -4.25
N GLN A 102 1.90 4.94 -4.40
CA GLN A 102 2.33 6.20 -3.78
C GLN A 102 2.03 7.40 -4.67
N VAL A 103 1.18 8.29 -4.17
CA VAL A 103 0.84 9.55 -4.84
C VAL A 103 1.80 10.63 -4.38
N VAL A 104 2.54 11.19 -5.33
CA VAL A 104 3.57 12.20 -5.09
C VAL A 104 3.14 13.51 -5.75
N ARG A 105 3.21 14.62 -5.00
CA ARG A 105 2.85 15.94 -5.51
C ARG A 105 3.98 16.49 -6.37
N CYS A 106 3.73 16.62 -7.67
CA CYS A 106 4.67 17.22 -8.63
C CYS A 106 4.16 18.56 -9.21
N PHE A 107 3.41 19.33 -8.41
CA PHE A 107 2.86 20.61 -8.83
C PHE A 107 2.86 21.64 -7.68
N GLU A 108 3.08 22.90 -8.03
CA GLU A 108 2.97 24.04 -7.13
C GLU A 108 1.57 24.65 -7.22
N ASN A 109 1.03 25.10 -6.09
CA ASN A 109 -0.23 25.83 -6.01
C ASN A 109 -0.23 26.65 -4.71
N SER A 110 -0.36 27.97 -4.81
CA SER A 110 -0.38 28.92 -3.68
C SER A 110 -1.56 28.71 -2.73
N ASP A 111 -2.65 28.14 -3.21
CA ASP A 111 -3.87 27.91 -2.43
C ASP A 111 -3.84 26.56 -1.69
N ILE A 112 -2.77 25.76 -1.86
CA ILE A 112 -2.65 24.41 -1.29
C ILE A 112 -1.35 24.30 -0.50
N GLU A 113 -1.46 24.39 0.81
CA GLU A 113 -0.34 24.21 1.74
C GLU A 113 0.27 22.80 1.64
N HIS A 114 1.60 22.76 1.68
CA HIS A 114 2.36 21.53 1.79
C HIS A 114 2.77 21.28 3.25
N VAL A 115 2.76 20.02 3.70
CA VAL A 115 3.03 19.64 5.10
C VAL A 115 4.44 20.03 5.56
N MET A 116 5.35 20.26 4.62
CA MET A 116 6.75 20.64 4.89
C MET A 116 7.10 21.99 4.24
N ASP A 117 6.11 22.89 4.12
CA ASP A 117 6.21 24.29 3.65
C ASP A 117 6.75 24.49 2.22
N SER A 118 7.13 23.42 1.54
CA SER A 118 7.71 23.40 0.20
C SER A 118 7.36 22.08 -0.48
N VAL A 119 7.13 22.10 -1.79
CA VAL A 119 6.91 20.89 -2.59
C VAL A 119 8.27 20.33 -2.99
N ASP A 120 8.58 19.11 -2.56
CA ASP A 120 9.79 18.38 -2.96
C ASP A 120 9.44 16.91 -3.14
N PRO A 121 9.18 16.47 -4.40
CA PRO A 121 8.76 15.11 -4.69
C PRO A 121 9.71 14.03 -4.17
N ILE A 122 11.03 14.29 -4.19
CA ILE A 122 12.04 13.31 -3.80
C ILE A 122 12.03 13.15 -2.29
N ARG A 123 12.08 14.27 -1.56
CA ARG A 123 11.98 14.26 -0.10
C ARG A 123 10.68 13.61 0.36
N ASP A 124 9.56 13.89 -0.30
CA ASP A 124 8.26 13.35 0.07
C ASP A 124 8.19 11.83 -0.14
N ILE A 125 8.88 11.30 -1.17
CA ILE A 125 9.06 9.85 -1.35
C ILE A 125 9.88 9.27 -0.21
N GLU A 126 11.04 9.87 0.08
CA GLU A 126 11.97 9.41 1.12
C GLU A 126 11.33 9.39 2.51
N VAL A 127 10.43 10.33 2.83
CA VAL A 127 9.70 10.36 4.09
C VAL A 127 8.84 9.11 4.26
N ILE A 128 8.07 8.74 3.23
CA ILE A 128 7.20 7.55 3.29
C ILE A 128 8.05 6.28 3.34
N ASP A 129 9.07 6.20 2.49
CA ASP A 129 9.98 5.05 2.45
C ASP A 129 10.68 4.81 3.78
N THR A 130 11.16 5.90 4.42
CA THR A 130 11.81 5.81 5.73
C THR A 130 10.86 5.24 6.79
N GLU A 131 9.61 5.68 6.84
CA GLU A 131 8.63 5.16 7.82
C GLU A 131 8.30 3.69 7.57
N LEU A 132 8.23 3.24 6.30
CA LEU A 132 8.02 1.83 5.95
C LEU A 132 9.23 0.97 6.36
N ILE A 133 10.45 1.42 6.04
CA ILE A 133 11.69 0.72 6.41
C ILE A 133 11.83 0.62 7.93
N LEU A 134 11.50 1.68 8.68
CA LEU A 134 11.53 1.66 10.14
C LEU A 134 10.52 0.67 10.72
N ALA A 135 9.32 0.59 10.14
CA ALA A 135 8.30 -0.38 10.56
C ALA A 135 8.73 -1.84 10.29
N ASP A 136 9.39 -2.09 9.16
CA ASP A 136 9.97 -3.39 8.83
C ASP A 136 11.14 -3.73 9.76
N LEU A 137 12.01 -2.77 10.05
CA LEU A 137 13.13 -2.94 10.97
C LEU A 137 12.64 -3.32 12.37
N GLU A 138 11.64 -2.62 12.90
CA GLU A 138 11.02 -2.95 14.19
C GLU A 138 10.43 -4.38 14.17
N SER A 139 9.79 -4.75 13.06
CA SER A 139 9.21 -6.09 12.87
C SER A 139 10.28 -7.18 12.86
N VAL A 140 11.38 -6.95 12.14
CA VAL A 140 12.55 -7.84 12.07
C VAL A 140 13.19 -7.99 13.44
N GLN A 141 13.42 -6.90 14.16
CA GLN A 141 14.02 -6.92 15.50
C GLN A 141 13.17 -7.71 16.50
N LYS A 142 11.86 -7.50 16.52
CA LYS A 142 10.93 -8.28 17.38
C LYS A 142 10.95 -9.77 17.04
N ARG A 143 10.91 -10.13 15.76
CA ARG A 143 10.97 -11.54 15.31
C ARG A 143 12.30 -12.20 15.65
N ARG A 144 13.40 -11.48 15.46
CA ARG A 144 14.76 -11.92 15.77
C ARG A 144 14.92 -12.24 17.25
N GLN A 145 14.46 -11.36 18.15
CA GLN A 145 14.50 -11.61 19.59
C GLN A 145 13.72 -12.86 20.01
N ARG A 146 12.54 -13.09 19.42
CA ARG A 146 11.73 -14.28 19.67
C ARG A 146 12.43 -15.55 19.16
N ASN A 147 12.91 -15.51 17.92
CA ASN A 147 13.53 -16.67 17.28
C ASN A 147 14.89 -17.02 17.87
N ALA A 148 15.65 -16.05 18.38
CA ALA A 148 16.89 -16.30 19.10
C ALA A 148 16.68 -17.19 20.34
N LYS A 149 15.55 -17.06 21.04
CA LYS A 149 15.20 -17.93 22.17
C LYS A 149 14.83 -19.34 21.70
N ALA A 150 14.01 -19.44 20.66
CA ALA A 150 13.54 -20.73 20.13
C ALA A 150 14.66 -21.54 19.42
N ALA A 151 15.56 -20.86 18.71
CA ALA A 151 16.73 -21.49 18.08
C ALA A 151 17.67 -22.11 19.13
N LYS A 152 17.89 -21.42 20.26
CA LYS A 152 18.68 -21.94 21.39
C LYS A 152 18.07 -23.20 22.02
N SER A 153 16.75 -23.36 21.97
CA SER A 153 16.06 -24.58 22.42
C SER A 153 16.05 -25.72 21.39
N GLY A 154 16.74 -25.56 20.24
CA GLY A 154 16.91 -26.61 19.23
C GLY A 154 15.90 -26.60 18.09
N ASP A 155 15.06 -25.56 17.96
CA ASP A 155 14.15 -25.43 16.84
C ASP A 155 14.90 -25.05 15.55
N LYS A 156 14.98 -26.01 14.62
CA LYS A 156 15.66 -25.85 13.33
C LYS A 156 14.99 -24.81 12.42
N LYS A 157 13.67 -24.64 12.49
CA LYS A 157 12.96 -23.62 11.70
C LYS A 157 13.28 -22.23 12.23
N ALA A 158 13.25 -22.07 13.56
CA ALA A 158 13.64 -20.80 14.19
C ALA A 158 15.10 -20.44 13.92
N ALA A 159 16.00 -21.42 13.89
CA ALA A 159 17.42 -21.21 13.54
C ALA A 159 17.59 -20.73 12.08
N ALA A 160 16.89 -21.36 11.13
CA ALA A 160 16.94 -20.95 9.72
C ALA A 160 16.33 -19.54 9.49
N GLU A 161 15.22 -19.22 10.15
CA GLU A 161 14.64 -17.88 10.08
C GLU A 161 15.55 -16.84 10.73
N LEU A 162 16.20 -17.18 11.85
CA LEU A 162 17.14 -16.28 12.54
C LEU A 162 18.33 -15.90 11.64
N GLU A 163 18.89 -16.85 10.89
CA GLU A 163 19.97 -16.60 9.93
C GLU A 163 19.55 -15.59 8.84
N LEU A 164 18.31 -15.70 8.35
CA LEU A 164 17.77 -14.73 7.40
C LEU A 164 17.58 -13.35 8.05
N LEU A 165 17.02 -13.30 9.26
CA LEU A 165 16.79 -12.05 9.99
C LEU A 165 18.10 -11.32 10.32
N ASP A 166 19.16 -12.05 10.67
CA ASP A 166 20.50 -11.49 10.93
C ASP A 166 21.11 -10.83 9.68
N ARG A 167 20.72 -11.28 8.47
CA ARG A 167 21.12 -10.65 7.20
C ARG A 167 20.22 -9.47 6.82
N LEU A 168 18.92 -9.55 7.15
CA LEU A 168 17.93 -8.54 6.77
C LEU A 168 18.01 -7.29 7.64
N GLU A 169 18.26 -7.43 8.95
CA GLU A 169 18.38 -6.30 9.88
C GLU A 169 19.41 -5.24 9.42
N PRO A 170 20.67 -5.56 9.06
CA PRO A 170 21.62 -4.56 8.60
C PRO A 170 21.25 -3.96 7.23
N HIS A 171 20.57 -4.69 6.36
CA HIS A 171 20.09 -4.18 5.07
C HIS A 171 19.03 -3.10 5.25
N LEU A 172 18.01 -3.37 6.08
CA LEU A 172 17.00 -2.38 6.48
C LEU A 172 17.62 -1.19 7.22
N SER A 173 18.56 -1.45 8.14
CA SER A 173 19.27 -0.39 8.88
C SER A 173 20.08 0.55 7.97
N SER A 174 20.40 0.12 6.75
CA SER A 174 21.07 0.96 5.75
C SER A 174 20.11 1.84 4.93
N GLY A 175 18.83 1.89 5.29
CA GLY A 175 17.81 2.68 4.61
C GLY A 175 17.33 2.05 3.30
N LYS A 176 17.34 0.72 3.20
CA LYS A 176 16.88 -0.01 2.01
C LYS A 176 15.64 -0.82 2.33
N HIS A 177 14.72 -0.90 1.38
CA HIS A 177 13.55 -1.80 1.44
C HIS A 177 13.96 -3.28 1.49
N ALA A 178 13.13 -4.11 2.12
CA ALA A 178 13.33 -5.55 2.30
C ALA A 178 13.42 -6.33 0.98
#